data_AF-A0A5C3DC44-F1
#
_entry.id   AF-A0A5C3DC44-F1
#
_cell.length_a   1.000
_cell.length_b   1.000
_cell.length_c   1.000
_cell.angle_alpha   90.00
_cell.angle_beta   90.00
_cell.angle_gamma   90.00
#
_symmetry.space_group_name_H-M   'P 1'
#
loop_
_entity.id
_entity.type
_entity.pdbx_description
1 polymer ?
#
loop_
_entity_poly.entity_id
_entity_poly.type
_entity_poly.pdbx_seq_one_letter_code
_entity_poly.pdbx_strand_id
1 'polypeptide(L)'
;DGAALYYLGKYYPLGVTPTEAQIKDIIEWLAACHGDSTGLSTDSLADAGYPGAAGLGDAVCGMAVAYITTTDYLFWFRSHTAKEIKWGGAKHHPEDKDDGQKMHPRASFKAFLEVVKSRSLP
;
A
#
# COMPACT_ATOMS: atom_id res chain seq x y z
N ASP A 1 1.97 13.42 0.68
CA ASP A 1 0.53 13.60 0.46
C ASP A 1 -0.16 13.65 1.82
N GLY A 2 -1.48 13.69 1.88
CA GLY A 2 -2.23 14.20 3.04
C GLY A 2 -2.07 13.42 4.34
N ALA A 3 -2.68 13.96 5.39
CA ALA A 3 -2.78 13.33 6.69
C ALA A 3 -4.20 13.52 7.23
N ALA A 4 -4.64 12.64 8.12
CA ALA A 4 -5.90 12.85 8.80
C ALA A 4 -5.84 12.34 10.25
N LEU A 5 -6.51 13.07 11.13
CA LEU A 5 -6.76 12.63 12.51
C LEU A 5 -8.23 12.22 12.62
N TYR A 6 -8.48 11.01 13.10
CA TYR A 6 -9.79 10.58 13.54
C TYR A 6 -9.77 10.54 15.07
N TYR A 7 -10.49 11.46 15.70
CA TYR A 7 -10.45 11.66 17.15
C TYR A 7 -11.84 11.92 17.71
N LEU A 8 -12.25 11.14 18.71
CA LEU A 8 -13.57 11.24 19.35
C LEU A 8 -14.73 11.23 18.34
N GLY A 9 -14.64 10.36 17.33
CA GLY A 9 -15.66 10.23 16.27
C GLY A 9 -15.71 11.40 15.29
N LYS A 10 -14.74 12.31 15.33
CA LYS A 10 -14.61 13.44 14.39
C LYS A 10 -13.43 13.24 13.46
N TYR A 11 -13.61 13.67 12.21
CA TYR A 11 -12.63 13.56 11.15
C TYR A 11 -11.98 14.90 10.83
N TYR A 12 -10.64 14.97 10.91
CA TYR A 12 -9.85 16.16 10.65
C TYR A 12 -8.81 15.87 9.54
N PRO A 13 -9.17 16.09 8.26
CA PRO A 13 -8.27 15.88 7.13
C PRO A 13 -7.37 17.09 6.84
N LEU A 14 -6.22 16.83 6.23
CA LEU A 14 -5.30 17.82 5.69
C LEU A 14 -4.66 17.31 4.39
N GLY A 15 -4.81 18.06 3.30
CA GLY A 15 -4.24 17.70 2.00
C GLY A 15 -5.06 16.64 1.25
N VAL A 16 -4.39 15.73 0.53
CA VAL A 16 -5.06 14.66 -0.23
C VAL A 16 -5.36 13.50 0.72
N THR A 17 -6.64 13.33 1.04
CA THR A 17 -7.13 12.29 1.95
C THR A 17 -8.37 11.60 1.37
N PRO A 18 -8.67 10.37 1.80
CA PRO A 18 -9.98 9.78 1.54
C PRO A 18 -11.11 10.59 2.17
N THR A 19 -12.35 10.33 1.75
CA THR A 19 -13.55 10.88 2.39
C THR A 19 -13.76 10.29 3.79
N GLU A 20 -14.55 10.94 4.63
CA GLU A 20 -14.87 10.42 5.97
C GLU A 20 -15.50 9.02 5.92
N ALA A 21 -16.37 8.76 4.94
CA ALA A 21 -16.97 7.44 4.75
C ALA A 21 -15.92 6.37 4.43
N GLN A 22 -14.96 6.69 3.55
CA GLN A 22 -13.85 5.79 3.22
C GLN A 22 -12.92 5.57 4.42
N ILE A 23 -12.69 6.58 5.25
CA ILE A 23 -11.89 6.42 6.47
C ILE A 23 -12.56 5.50 7.48
N LYS A 24 -13.89 5.59 7.64
CA LYS A 24 -14.64 4.68 8.52
C LYS A 24 -14.52 3.24 8.03
N ASP A 25 -14.67 3.02 6.73
CA ASP A 25 -14.49 1.70 6.09
C ASP A 25 -13.05 1.15 6.29
N ILE A 26 -12.03 2.00 6.16
CA ILE A 26 -10.64 1.63 6.46
C ILE A 26 -10.46 1.27 7.95
N ILE A 27 -11.06 2.02 8.88
CA ILE A 27 -10.99 1.73 10.32
C ILE A 27 -11.64 0.37 10.64
N GLU A 28 -12.78 0.07 10.04
CA GLU A 28 -13.46 -1.23 10.20
C GLU A 28 -12.58 -2.38 9.68
N TRP A 29 -11.94 -2.19 8.52
CA TRP A 29 -10.97 -3.15 7.98
C TRP A 29 -9.74 -3.32 8.89
N LEU A 30 -9.18 -2.23 9.42
CA LEU A 30 -8.06 -2.27 10.36
C LEU A 30 -8.42 -3.01 11.66
N ALA A 31 -9.63 -2.80 12.19
CA ALA A 31 -10.11 -3.52 13.36
C ALA A 31 -10.26 -5.03 13.09
N ALA A 32 -10.75 -5.40 11.91
CA ALA A 32 -10.96 -6.81 11.54
C ALA A 32 -9.66 -7.57 11.23
N CYS A 33 -8.70 -6.94 10.57
CA CYS A 33 -7.49 -7.60 10.08
C CYS A 33 -6.23 -7.30 10.91
N HIS A 34 -6.21 -6.19 11.66
CA HIS A 34 -5.02 -5.66 12.33
C HIS A 34 -5.31 -5.15 13.75
N GLY A 35 -6.35 -5.67 14.42
CA GLY A 35 -6.79 -5.22 15.75
C GLY A 35 -5.74 -5.41 16.87
N ASP A 36 -4.85 -6.39 16.73
CA ASP A 36 -3.79 -6.67 17.72
C ASP A 36 -2.49 -5.89 17.48
N SER A 37 -2.43 -5.07 16.42
CA SER A 37 -1.26 -4.25 16.08
C SER A 37 -1.34 -2.85 16.71
N THR A 38 -0.19 -2.18 16.80
CA THR A 38 -0.12 -0.74 17.17
C THR A 38 -0.31 0.20 15.97
N GLY A 39 -0.40 -0.35 14.76
CA GLY A 39 -0.55 0.39 13.52
C GLY A 39 -0.26 -0.47 12.28
N LEU A 40 -0.20 0.18 11.12
CA LEU A 40 0.11 -0.44 9.83
C LEU A 40 0.85 0.56 8.94
N SER A 41 1.82 0.09 8.16
CA SER A 41 2.44 0.88 7.09
C SER A 41 2.48 0.05 5.81
N THR A 42 1.93 0.58 4.72
CA THR A 42 1.91 -0.06 3.41
C THR A 42 2.10 0.97 2.29
N ASP A 43 2.81 0.57 1.23
CA ASP A 43 2.94 1.35 0.00
C ASP A 43 1.81 1.08 -1.02
N SER A 44 0.97 0.07 -0.77
CA SER A 44 -0.22 -0.28 -1.56
C SER A 44 -1.32 -0.84 -0.65
N LEU A 45 -2.41 -0.10 -0.49
CA LEU A 45 -3.61 -0.57 0.20
C LEU A 45 -4.24 -1.78 -0.49
N ALA A 46 -4.14 -1.85 -1.83
CA ALA A 46 -4.62 -3.01 -2.59
C ALA A 46 -3.82 -4.28 -2.25
N ASP A 47 -2.47 -4.18 -2.23
CA ASP A 47 -1.60 -5.32 -1.91
C ASP A 47 -1.70 -5.71 -0.42
N ALA A 48 -2.00 -4.75 0.45
CA ALA A 48 -2.28 -4.99 1.86
C ALA A 48 -3.62 -5.73 2.10
N GLY A 49 -4.46 -5.88 1.07
CA GLY A 49 -5.72 -6.61 1.15
C GLY A 49 -6.93 -5.77 1.55
N TYR A 50 -6.85 -4.44 1.48
CA TYR A 50 -8.00 -3.57 1.70
C TYR A 50 -8.97 -3.64 0.50
N PRO A 51 -10.22 -4.14 0.67
CA PRO A 51 -11.14 -4.37 -0.46
C PRO A 51 -11.57 -3.08 -1.17
N GLY A 52 -11.68 -1.97 -0.44
CA GLY A 52 -12.10 -0.67 -0.98
C GLY A 52 -11.02 0.10 -1.73
N ALA A 53 -9.82 -0.46 -1.90
CA ALA A 53 -8.66 0.24 -2.47
C ALA A 53 -8.92 0.80 -3.87
N ALA A 54 -9.67 0.08 -4.72
CA ALA A 54 -10.02 0.53 -6.06
C ALA A 54 -10.85 1.84 -6.06
N GLY A 55 -11.65 2.07 -5.01
CA GLY A 55 -12.46 3.28 -4.85
C GLY A 55 -11.67 4.52 -4.42
N LEU A 56 -10.43 4.36 -3.97
CA LEU A 56 -9.53 5.46 -3.60
C LEU A 56 -8.80 6.05 -4.82
N GLY A 57 -8.70 5.28 -5.91
CA GLY A 57 -8.02 5.67 -7.14
C GLY A 57 -6.54 6.00 -6.95
N ASP A 58 -6.00 6.85 -7.82
CA ASP A 58 -4.59 7.26 -7.78
C ASP A 58 -4.29 8.31 -6.69
N ALA A 59 -5.34 8.85 -6.05
CA ALA A 59 -5.20 9.88 -5.03
C ALA A 59 -4.57 9.34 -3.73
N VAL A 60 -4.85 8.07 -3.38
CA VAL A 60 -4.33 7.42 -2.16
C VAL A 60 -4.00 5.96 -2.49
N CYS A 61 -2.72 5.61 -2.40
CA CYS A 61 -2.24 4.24 -2.60
C CYS A 61 -1.44 3.74 -1.40
N GLY A 62 -0.57 4.57 -0.84
CA GLY A 62 0.18 4.28 0.37
C GLY A 62 -0.50 4.85 1.60
N MET A 63 -0.38 4.14 2.72
CA MET A 63 -0.91 4.55 4.01
C MET A 63 0.02 4.12 5.14
N ALA A 64 0.25 5.03 6.08
CA ALA A 64 0.73 4.70 7.41
C ALA A 64 -0.33 5.13 8.44
N VAL A 65 -0.58 4.29 9.44
CA VAL A 65 -1.52 4.57 10.52
C VAL A 65 -0.88 4.24 11.87
N ALA A 66 -1.08 5.12 12.83
CA ALA A 66 -0.73 4.92 14.23
C ALA A 66 -2.00 4.95 15.10
N TYR A 67 -2.12 4.01 16.01
CA TYR A 67 -3.24 3.95 16.94
C TYR A 67 -2.89 4.77 18.18
N ILE A 68 -3.68 5.81 18.46
CA ILE A 68 -3.53 6.62 19.67
C ILE A 68 -4.27 5.92 20.82
N THR A 69 -5.50 5.48 20.53
CA THR A 69 -6.34 4.67 21.41
C THR A 69 -7.01 3.58 20.56
N THR A 70 -7.89 2.77 21.15
CA THR A 70 -8.70 1.81 20.39
C THR A 70 -9.72 2.46 19.46
N THR A 71 -9.95 3.77 19.59
CA THR A 71 -10.94 4.52 18.79
C THR A 71 -10.37 5.70 18.03
N ASP A 72 -9.13 6.10 18.34
CA ASP A 72 -8.49 7.30 17.80
C ASP A 72 -7.25 6.93 16.97
N TYR A 73 -7.18 7.49 15.77
CA TYR A 73 -6.24 7.09 14.73
C TYR A 73 -5.58 8.31 14.09
N LEU A 74 -4.28 8.21 13.83
CA LEU A 74 -3.55 9.18 13.03
C LEU A 74 -3.08 8.53 11.74
N PHE A 75 -3.45 9.12 10.61
CA PHE A 75 -3.17 8.60 9.28
C PHE A 75 -2.24 9.54 8.49
N TRP A 76 -1.37 8.93 7.70
CA TRP A 76 -0.62 9.57 6.63
C TRP A 76 -0.87 8.83 5.32
N PHE A 77 -1.08 9.59 4.26
CA PHE A 77 -1.41 9.08 2.93
C PHE A 77 -0.34 9.47 1.92
N ARG A 78 -0.14 8.58 0.95
CA ARG A 78 0.69 8.83 -0.22
C ARG A 78 -0.10 8.50 -1.49
N SER A 79 -0.07 9.40 -2.45
CA SER A 79 -0.69 9.21 -3.75
C SER A 79 0.14 8.23 -4.59
N HIS A 80 -0.47 7.70 -5.67
CA HIS A 80 0.26 6.88 -6.62
C HIS A 80 1.45 7.68 -7.18
N THR A 81 2.63 7.07 -7.17
CA THR A 81 3.76 7.57 -7.96
C THR A 81 4.08 6.51 -9.00
N ALA A 82 3.96 6.86 -10.28
CA ALA A 82 4.30 5.94 -11.36
C ALA A 82 5.77 5.51 -11.22
N LYS A 83 6.00 4.25 -10.87
CA LYS A 83 7.33 3.67 -10.79
C LYS A 83 7.55 2.79 -12.00
N GLU A 84 8.40 3.26 -12.90
CA GLU A 84 8.93 2.44 -13.99
C GLU A 84 10.02 1.53 -13.44
N ILE A 85 9.74 0.22 -13.32
CA ILE A 85 10.79 -0.76 -13.03
C ILE A 85 11.27 -1.31 -14.37
N LYS A 86 12.51 -0.94 -14.74
CA LYS A 86 13.21 -1.51 -15.89
C LYS A 86 13.88 -2.81 -15.45
N TRP A 87 13.23 -3.93 -15.68
CA TRP A 87 13.82 -5.23 -15.39
C TRP A 87 14.87 -5.60 -16.45
N GLY A 88 16.03 -6.09 -16.04
CA GLY A 88 17.02 -6.71 -16.92
C GLY A 88 16.59 -8.14 -17.32
N GLY A 89 15.49 -8.24 -18.09
CA GLY A 89 14.83 -9.48 -18.50
C GLY A 89 13.79 -10.03 -17.50
N ALA A 90 13.23 -11.24 -17.73
CA ALA A 90 12.22 -12.00 -16.95
C ALA A 90 12.00 -11.61 -15.47
N LYS A 91 10.72 -11.43 -15.07
CA LYS A 91 10.27 -11.16 -13.69
C LYS A 91 10.84 -12.20 -12.73
N HIS A 92 11.38 -11.75 -11.61
CA HIS A 92 11.70 -12.62 -10.49
C HIS A 92 10.39 -13.01 -9.80
N HIS A 93 10.03 -14.29 -9.80
CA HIS A 93 8.89 -14.75 -9.02
C HIS A 93 9.36 -15.01 -7.58
N PRO A 94 8.62 -14.59 -6.54
CA PRO A 94 9.02 -14.82 -5.14
C PRO A 94 9.25 -16.31 -4.81
N GLU A 95 8.56 -17.21 -5.53
CA GLU A 95 8.72 -18.66 -5.46
C GLU A 95 9.95 -19.24 -6.16
N ASP A 96 10.70 -18.44 -6.93
CA ASP A 96 11.93 -18.89 -7.59
C ASP A 96 13.02 -19.14 -6.52
N LYS A 97 13.27 -20.42 -6.22
CA LYS A 97 14.40 -20.86 -5.38
C LYS A 97 15.60 -21.20 -6.25
N ASP A 98 16.80 -20.95 -5.70
CA ASP A 98 18.05 -21.32 -6.35
C ASP A 98 18.14 -22.85 -6.45
N ASP A 99 17.99 -23.36 -7.67
CA ASP A 99 18.14 -24.77 -7.99
C ASP A 99 19.63 -25.06 -8.24
N GLY A 100 20.29 -25.70 -7.28
CA GLY A 100 21.72 -26.02 -7.33
C GLY A 100 22.12 -26.97 -8.47
N GLN A 101 21.16 -27.62 -9.16
CA GLN A 101 21.42 -28.41 -10.37
C GLN A 101 21.38 -27.58 -11.66
N LYS A 102 20.88 -26.34 -11.59
CA LYS A 102 20.62 -25.48 -12.75
C LYS A 102 21.79 -24.52 -12.96
N MET A 103 22.86 -25.00 -13.57
CA MET A 103 24.10 -24.22 -13.79
C MET A 103 24.10 -23.32 -15.04
N HIS A 104 22.97 -23.20 -15.76
CA HIS A 104 22.90 -22.33 -16.94
C HIS A 104 22.31 -20.97 -16.57
N PRO A 105 23.05 -19.86 -16.80
CA PRO A 105 22.49 -18.53 -16.61
C PRO A 105 21.33 -18.29 -17.58
N ARG A 106 20.45 -17.36 -17.23
CA ARG A 106 19.33 -16.93 -18.07
C ARG A 106 19.78 -16.54 -19.49
N ALA A 107 19.04 -16.97 -20.50
CA ALA A 107 19.37 -16.76 -21.91
C ALA A 107 19.03 -15.36 -22.46
N SER A 108 18.33 -14.51 -21.69
CA SER A 108 17.85 -13.20 -22.18
C SER A 108 17.92 -12.11 -21.11
N PHE A 109 18.45 -10.94 -21.50
CA PHE A 109 18.49 -9.69 -20.74
C PHE A 109 17.60 -8.59 -21.35
N LYS A 110 16.67 -8.97 -22.25
CA LYS A 110 15.84 -7.99 -22.95
C LYS A 110 14.99 -7.21 -21.95
N ALA A 111 15.25 -5.91 -21.82
CA ALA A 111 14.53 -5.08 -20.88
C ALA A 111 13.04 -5.06 -21.22
N PHE A 112 12.19 -5.33 -20.22
CA PHE A 112 10.77 -5.01 -20.31
C PHE A 112 10.37 -4.11 -19.15
N LEU A 113 9.45 -3.21 -19.45
CA LEU A 113 8.94 -2.22 -18.51
C LEU A 113 7.82 -2.89 -17.70
N GLU A 114 8.00 -2.99 -16.38
CA GLU A 114 6.86 -3.23 -15.49
C GLU A 114 6.39 -1.89 -14.96
N VAL A 115 5.17 -1.52 -15.35
CA VAL A 115 4.46 -0.38 -14.77
C VAL A 115 3.75 -0.91 -13.53
N VAL A 116 4.36 -0.69 -12.35
CA VAL A 116 3.69 -1.00 -11.09
C VAL A 116 2.61 0.07 -10.89
N LYS A 117 1.35 -0.33 -11.06
CA LYS A 117 0.19 0.54 -10.85
C LYS A 117 -0.20 0.52 -9.36
N SER A 118 -0.76 1.62 -8.87
CA SER A 118 -1.38 1.72 -7.53
C SER A 118 -0.43 1.51 -6.33
N ARG A 119 0.84 1.89 -6.47
CA ARG A 119 1.82 1.90 -5.37
C ARG A 119 2.38 3.30 -5.13
N SER A 120 2.62 3.67 -3.88
CA SER A 120 3.31 4.92 -3.52
C SER A 120 4.82 4.72 -3.43
N LEU A 121 5.55 5.80 -3.17
CA LEU A 121 6.89 5.66 -2.61
C LEU A 121 6.77 5.02 -1.22
N PRO A 122 7.64 4.04 -0.88
CA PRO A 122 7.71 3.48 0.47
C PRO A 122 8.20 4.52 1.49
#